data_AF-A0A1Y1LSP8-F1
#
_entry.id   AF-A0A1Y1LSP8-F1
#
_cell.length_a   1.000
_cell.length_b   1.000
_cell.length_c   1.000
_cell.angle_alpha   90.00
_cell.angle_beta   90.00
_cell.angle_gamma   90.00
#
_symmetry.space_group_name_H-M   'P 1'
#
loop_
_entity.id
_entity.type
_entity.pdbx_description
1 polymer ?
#
loop_
_entity_poly.entity_id
_entity_poly.type
_entity_poly.pdbx_seq_one_letter_code
_entity_poly.pdbx_strand_id
1 'polypeptide(L)'
;MSKIRPLMSLLNQKFQQWGVFHQNLSIDEAMVKFFGRHSSKQYIKGKPVRFGYKNWALCSSTGYCYSFDTYCGAKNSRNQNSDLPLGSKVVLDLLTTVAVPSDHVVFFYHYFSSHALLRTLKDQGQRATGTVRDNRTRKCPFSDTKIFKKKERGYWEHMYDEDSSLLFVRWQDNNTVTMVSNYDTLEPMKRVKRWSSIAKQ
;
A
#
# COMPACT_ATOMS: atom_id res chain seq x y z
N MET A 1 3.50 20.27 15.06
CA MET A 1 4.57 19.30 14.74
C MET A 1 5.92 19.91 14.36
N SER A 2 6.05 21.22 14.10
CA SER A 2 7.35 21.85 13.75
C SER A 2 8.47 21.53 14.75
N LYS A 3 8.19 21.54 16.05
CA LYS A 3 9.17 21.22 17.11
C LYS A 3 9.83 19.84 16.97
N ILE A 4 9.12 18.84 16.43
CA ILE A 4 9.64 17.46 16.32
C ILE A 4 10.22 17.16 14.93
N ARG A 5 9.95 18.02 13.94
CA ARG A 5 10.40 17.84 12.56
C ARG A 5 11.93 17.68 12.43
N PRO A 6 12.77 18.43 13.17
CA PRO A 6 14.22 18.21 13.13
C PRO A 6 14.60 16.80 13.57
N LEU A 7 13.99 16.30 14.65
CA LEU A 7 14.24 14.94 15.14
C LEU A 7 13.78 13.88 14.13
N MET A 8 12.58 14.03 13.55
CA MET A 8 12.09 13.11 12.53
C MET A 8 13.02 13.07 11.30
N SER A 9 13.51 14.23 10.88
CA SER A 9 14.43 14.35 9.73
C SER A 9 15.76 13.66 10.03
N LEU A 10 16.30 13.87 11.24
CA LEU A 10 17.51 13.20 11.70
C LEU A 10 17.31 11.67 11.76
N LEU A 11 16.17 11.20 12.28
CA LEU A 11 15.87 9.76 12.33
C LEU A 11 15.78 9.15 10.93
N ASN A 12 15.03 9.77 10.01
CA ASN A 12 14.96 9.31 8.63
C ASN A 12 16.34 9.27 7.96
N GLN A 13 17.19 10.28 8.21
CA GLN A 13 18.57 10.28 7.72
C GLN A 13 19.37 9.09 8.28
N LYS A 14 19.27 8.81 9.58
CA LYS A 14 19.97 7.69 10.20
C LYS A 14 19.42 6.33 9.75
N PHE A 15 18.12 6.22 9.56
CA PHE A 15 17.48 5.00 9.05
C PHE A 15 17.95 4.69 7.63
N GLN A 16 18.10 5.70 6.77
CA GLN A 16 18.63 5.53 5.42
C GLN A 16 20.14 5.30 5.41
N GLN A 17 20.88 5.92 6.33
CA GLN A 17 22.34 5.73 6.43
C GLN A 17 22.72 4.29 6.81
N TRP A 18 21.95 3.66 7.71
CA TRP A 18 22.28 2.34 8.26
C TRP A 18 21.37 1.22 7.76
N GLY A 19 20.27 1.55 7.09
CA GLY A 19 19.34 0.59 6.50
C GLY A 19 19.80 0.14 5.12
N VAL A 20 19.95 -1.17 4.94
CA VAL A 20 20.17 -1.76 3.62
C VAL A 20 18.83 -2.10 2.99
N PHE A 21 18.49 -1.49 1.85
CA PHE A 21 17.22 -1.73 1.21
C PHE A 21 17.07 -3.19 0.76
N HIS A 22 16.04 -3.85 1.26
CA HIS A 22 15.64 -5.20 0.85
C HIS A 22 14.84 -5.14 -0.46
N GLN A 23 14.85 -6.25 -1.21
CA GLN A 23 14.04 -6.39 -2.43
C GLN A 23 12.55 -6.09 -2.17
N ASN A 24 11.98 -6.59 -1.06
CA ASN A 24 10.56 -6.39 -0.75
C ASN A 24 10.37 -5.25 0.25
N LEU A 25 9.63 -4.23 -0.19
CA LEU A 25 9.32 -3.03 0.59
C LEU A 25 7.82 -2.96 0.84
N SER A 26 7.42 -2.48 2.02
CA SER A 26 6.02 -2.28 2.38
C SER A 26 5.75 -0.84 2.77
N ILE A 27 4.67 -0.26 2.26
CA ILE A 27 4.16 1.05 2.72
C ILE A 27 2.84 0.84 3.44
N ASP A 28 2.80 1.23 4.72
CA ASP A 28 1.61 1.11 5.55
C ASP A 28 1.57 2.15 6.67
N GLU A 29 0.53 2.08 7.50
CA GLU A 29 0.31 2.94 8.65
C GLU A 29 0.84 2.32 9.94
N ALA A 30 1.67 3.09 10.66
CA ALA A 30 2.11 2.77 12.01
C ALA A 30 1.46 3.73 13.02
N MET A 31 1.04 3.22 14.18
CA MET A 31 0.41 4.02 15.24
C MET A 31 1.33 4.15 16.45
N VAL A 32 1.60 5.39 16.85
CA VAL A 32 2.29 5.71 18.10
C VAL A 32 1.26 6.12 19.14
N LYS A 33 1.07 5.28 20.16
CA LYS A 33 0.06 5.46 21.21
C LYS A 33 0.22 6.80 21.93
N PHE A 34 -0.84 7.59 21.98
CA PHE A 34 -0.85 8.88 22.68
C PHE A 34 -2.27 9.25 23.10
N PHE A 35 -2.46 9.60 24.38
CA PHE A 35 -3.77 9.95 24.94
C PHE A 35 -3.99 11.43 25.19
N GLY A 36 -2.92 12.24 25.22
CA GLY A 36 -2.98 13.67 25.49
C GLY A 36 -3.76 14.47 24.44
N ARG A 37 -3.97 15.76 24.71
CA ARG A 37 -4.66 16.67 23.79
C ARG A 37 -3.66 17.27 22.81
N HIS A 38 -3.76 16.89 21.55
CA HIS A 38 -2.99 17.47 20.46
C HIS A 38 -3.78 17.37 19.14
N SER A 39 -3.72 18.40 18.30
CA SER A 39 -4.52 18.48 17.06
C SER A 39 -4.22 17.38 16.04
N SER A 40 -2.96 16.93 15.97
CA SER A 40 -2.56 15.84 15.07
C SER A 40 -2.91 14.43 15.58
N LYS A 41 -3.45 14.29 16.79
CA LYS A 41 -3.86 12.98 17.31
C LYS A 41 -4.99 12.40 16.45
N GLN A 42 -4.83 11.16 16.03
CA GLN A 42 -5.81 10.43 15.23
C GLN A 42 -6.54 9.39 16.07
N TYR A 43 -7.80 9.15 15.72
CA TYR A 43 -8.57 7.99 16.17
C TYR A 43 -8.79 7.03 15.00
N ILE A 44 -8.30 5.79 15.13
CA ILE A 44 -8.49 4.74 14.11
C ILE A 44 -9.26 3.58 14.74
N LYS A 45 -10.54 3.46 14.36
CA LYS A 45 -11.40 2.36 14.77
C LYS A 45 -10.84 1.03 14.24
N GLY A 46 -10.82 0.00 15.08
CA GLY A 46 -10.44 -1.37 14.69
C GLY A 46 -8.95 -1.70 14.77
N LYS A 47 -8.06 -0.74 15.04
CA LYS A 47 -6.64 -1.03 15.34
C LYS A 47 -6.44 -1.29 16.86
N PRO A 48 -5.44 -2.10 17.26
CA PRO A 48 -5.12 -2.29 18.68
C PRO A 48 -4.80 -0.97 19.40
N VAL A 49 -4.01 -0.10 18.75
CA VAL A 49 -3.76 1.26 19.19
C VAL A 49 -4.73 2.20 18.48
N ARG A 50 -5.83 2.54 19.16
CA ARG A 50 -6.91 3.36 18.58
C ARG A 50 -6.64 4.86 18.62
N PHE A 51 -5.91 5.34 19.63
CA PHE A 51 -5.60 6.76 19.81
C PHE A 51 -4.09 7.00 19.78
N GLY A 52 -3.65 7.89 18.89
CA GLY A 52 -2.23 8.13 18.74
C GLY A 52 -1.85 9.02 17.56
N TYR A 53 -0.55 9.12 17.32
CA TYR A 53 -0.02 9.69 16.08
C TYR A 53 0.02 8.62 15.01
N LYS A 54 -0.53 8.93 13.84
CA LYS A 54 -0.47 8.06 12.67
C LYS A 54 0.76 8.42 11.84
N ASN A 55 1.64 7.46 11.62
CA ASN A 55 2.78 7.57 10.73
C ASN A 55 2.49 6.77 9.46
N TRP A 56 2.86 7.33 8.32
CA TRP A 56 3.08 6.57 7.09
C TRP A 56 4.52 6.09 7.12
N ALA A 57 4.76 4.80 6.93
CA ALA A 57 6.09 4.22 7.03
C ALA A 57 6.42 3.37 5.81
N LEU A 58 7.65 3.53 5.31
CA LEU A 58 8.29 2.64 4.35
C LEU A 58 9.20 1.68 5.12
N CYS A 59 8.88 0.40 5.05
CA CYS A 59 9.60 -0.65 5.78
C CYS A 59 10.08 -1.77 4.85
N SER A 60 11.05 -2.55 5.31
CA SER A 60 11.42 -3.84 4.71
C SER A 60 10.45 -4.94 5.10
N SER A 61 10.50 -6.06 4.37
CA SER A 61 9.83 -7.30 4.77
C SER A 61 10.29 -7.88 6.11
N THR A 62 11.44 -7.44 6.63
CA THR A 62 11.97 -7.84 7.95
C THR A 62 11.55 -6.90 9.08
N GLY A 63 10.85 -5.80 8.76
CA GLY A 63 10.34 -4.84 9.74
C GLY A 63 11.24 -3.63 9.99
N TYR A 64 12.36 -3.50 9.28
CA TYR A 64 13.21 -2.29 9.37
C TYR A 64 12.49 -1.10 8.71
N CYS A 65 12.45 0.04 9.39
CA CYS A 65 11.84 1.27 8.87
C CYS A 65 12.90 2.16 8.22
N TYR A 66 12.75 2.47 6.93
CA TYR A 66 13.68 3.35 6.19
C TYR A 66 13.28 4.81 6.28
N SER A 67 11.98 5.08 6.25
CA SER A 67 11.44 6.44 6.23
C SER A 67 10.03 6.45 6.77
N PHE A 68 9.68 7.52 7.49
CA PHE A 68 8.31 7.75 7.90
C PHE A 68 7.94 9.24 7.88
N ASP A 69 6.65 9.54 7.68
CA ASP A 69 6.07 10.87 7.91
C ASP A 69 4.84 10.77 8.82
N THR A 70 4.74 11.69 9.77
CA THR A 70 3.59 11.77 10.68
C THR A 70 2.47 12.55 10.03
N TYR A 71 1.29 11.92 9.93
CA TYR A 71 0.09 12.55 9.46
C TYR A 71 -0.38 13.64 10.44
N CYS A 72 -0.43 14.87 9.96
CA CYS A 72 -0.76 16.05 10.78
C CYS A 72 -2.14 16.63 10.45
N GLY A 73 -2.99 15.90 9.73
CA GLY A 73 -4.22 16.41 9.13
C GLY A 73 -4.04 16.79 7.65
N ALA A 74 -5.08 17.38 7.05
CA ALA A 74 -5.02 17.86 5.67
C ALA A 74 -3.98 19.00 5.56
N LYS A 75 -2.89 18.75 4.83
CA LYS A 75 -1.97 19.82 4.43
C LYS A 75 -2.57 20.49 3.19
N ASN A 76 -2.79 21.80 3.23
CA ASN A 76 -3.00 22.61 2.02
C ASN A 76 -1.65 22.74 1.28
N SER A 77 -1.18 21.64 0.72
CA SER A 77 0.07 21.62 -0.05
C SER A 77 -0.19 22.21 -1.43
N ARG A 78 0.31 23.43 -1.67
CA ARG A 78 0.32 24.13 -2.97
C ARG A 78 1.35 23.53 -3.96
N ASN A 79 1.53 22.21 -3.98
CA ASN A 79 2.51 21.54 -4.84
C ASN A 79 1.85 20.95 -6.09
N GLN A 80 2.63 20.87 -7.17
CA GLN A 80 2.29 20.61 -8.58
C GLN A 80 1.52 19.30 -8.88
N ASN A 81 1.29 18.45 -7.87
CA ASN A 81 0.46 17.26 -7.94
C ASN A 81 -0.87 17.43 -7.19
N SER A 82 -1.49 18.62 -7.24
CA SER A 82 -2.73 18.95 -6.50
C SER A 82 -3.81 17.87 -6.65
N ASP A 83 -3.88 17.26 -7.82
CA ASP A 83 -4.98 16.41 -8.24
C ASP A 83 -4.84 14.95 -7.80
N LEU A 84 -3.65 14.54 -7.31
CA LEU A 84 -3.45 13.16 -6.83
C LEU A 84 -4.09 12.95 -5.44
N PRO A 85 -4.73 11.79 -5.21
CA PRO A 85 -5.19 11.40 -3.87
C PRO A 85 -4.04 11.38 -2.85
N LEU A 86 -4.37 11.63 -1.58
CA LEU A 86 -3.38 11.65 -0.50
C LEU A 86 -2.56 10.35 -0.42
N GLY A 87 -3.19 9.19 -0.59
CA GLY A 87 -2.49 7.90 -0.58
C GLY A 87 -1.40 7.80 -1.64
N SER A 88 -1.69 8.24 -2.87
CA SER A 88 -0.73 8.25 -3.97
C SER A 88 0.46 9.18 -3.69
N LYS A 89 0.18 10.39 -3.15
CA LYS A 89 1.22 11.35 -2.76
C LYS A 89 2.16 10.75 -1.72
N VAL A 90 1.60 10.12 -0.68
CA VAL A 90 2.39 9.47 0.38
C VAL A 90 3.30 8.39 -0.18
N VAL A 91 2.80 7.54 -1.09
CA VAL A 91 3.62 6.49 -1.72
C VAL A 91 4.78 7.10 -2.50
N LEU A 92 4.49 8.06 -3.39
CA LEU A 92 5.51 8.71 -4.21
C LEU A 92 6.56 9.42 -3.33
N ASP A 93 6.12 10.18 -2.32
CA ASP A 93 7.01 10.90 -1.41
C ASP A 93 7.94 9.94 -0.65
N LEU A 94 7.41 8.83 -0.11
CA LEU A 94 8.22 7.86 0.62
C LEU A 94 9.22 7.14 -0.30
N LEU A 95 8.83 6.83 -1.53
CA LEU A 95 9.69 6.13 -2.50
C LEU A 95 10.81 7.00 -3.06
N THR A 96 10.78 8.32 -2.88
CA THR A 96 11.93 9.20 -3.19
C THR A 96 13.21 8.82 -2.43
N THR A 97 13.07 8.09 -1.30
CA THR A 97 14.21 7.61 -0.50
C THR A 97 14.89 6.36 -1.07
N VAL A 98 14.27 5.70 -2.06
CA VAL A 98 14.78 4.48 -2.68
C VAL A 98 15.66 4.85 -3.88
N ALA A 99 16.98 4.66 -3.75
CA ALA A 99 17.96 5.11 -4.74
C ALA A 99 17.93 4.31 -6.06
N VAL A 100 17.67 3.00 -6.00
CA VAL A 100 17.64 2.11 -7.18
C VAL A 100 16.28 1.40 -7.26
N PRO A 101 15.24 2.08 -7.76
CA PRO A 101 13.87 1.57 -7.64
C PRO A 101 13.63 0.23 -8.36
N SER A 102 14.42 -0.08 -9.40
CA SER A 102 14.38 -1.34 -10.16
C SER A 102 14.72 -2.56 -9.33
N ASP A 103 15.49 -2.41 -8.25
CA ASP A 103 15.95 -3.54 -7.42
C ASP A 103 14.88 -3.98 -6.42
N HIS A 104 13.81 -3.20 -6.29
CA HIS A 104 12.79 -3.39 -5.27
C HIS A 104 11.43 -3.72 -5.88
N VAL A 105 10.56 -4.23 -5.02
CA VAL A 105 9.13 -4.42 -5.24
C VAL A 105 8.41 -3.83 -4.04
N VAL A 106 7.46 -2.94 -4.32
CA VAL A 106 6.72 -2.20 -3.29
C VAL A 106 5.33 -2.78 -3.13
N PHE A 107 4.97 -3.07 -1.88
CA PHE A 107 3.66 -3.59 -1.50
C PHE A 107 2.89 -2.56 -0.68
N PHE A 108 1.61 -2.36 -0.98
CA PHE A 108 0.76 -1.47 -0.19
C PHE A 108 -0.71 -1.93 -0.16
N TYR A 109 -1.41 -1.49 0.88
CA TYR A 109 -2.83 -1.78 1.06
C TYR A 109 -3.73 -0.89 0.19
N HIS A 110 -5.02 -1.26 0.14
CA HIS A 110 -6.05 -0.63 -0.68
C HIS A 110 -6.28 0.86 -0.42
N TYR A 111 -5.81 1.38 0.71
CA TYR A 111 -5.88 2.81 1.00
C TYR A 111 -5.04 3.60 -0.02
N PHE A 112 -3.84 3.10 -0.30
CA PHE A 112 -2.85 3.71 -1.18
C PHE A 112 -3.07 3.36 -2.65
N SER A 113 -3.53 2.14 -2.93
CA SER A 113 -3.67 1.65 -4.31
C SER A 113 -4.63 2.49 -5.15
N SER A 114 -4.22 2.81 -6.37
CA SER A 114 -5.08 3.30 -7.44
C SER A 114 -4.48 2.95 -8.79
N HIS A 115 -5.31 2.77 -9.82
CA HIS A 115 -4.85 2.52 -11.19
C HIS A 115 -3.80 3.55 -11.65
N ALA A 116 -4.10 4.84 -11.45
CA ALA A 116 -3.19 5.93 -11.80
C ALA A 116 -1.83 5.84 -11.07
N LEU A 117 -1.83 5.50 -9.77
CA LEU A 117 -0.58 5.32 -9.02
C LEU A 117 0.25 4.19 -9.61
N LEU A 118 -0.33 3.01 -9.86
CA LEU A 118 0.41 1.86 -10.37
C LEU A 118 1.03 2.14 -11.75
N ARG A 119 0.31 2.87 -12.60
CA ARG A 119 0.83 3.36 -13.88
C ARG A 119 2.01 4.32 -13.69
N THR A 120 1.86 5.34 -12.84
CA THR A 120 2.96 6.27 -12.54
C THR A 120 4.20 5.56 -12.00
N LEU A 121 4.03 4.58 -11.10
CA LEU A 121 5.15 3.79 -10.59
C LEU A 121 5.81 2.99 -11.71
N LYS A 122 5.02 2.41 -12.61
CA LYS A 122 5.55 1.68 -13.78
C LYS A 122 6.39 2.59 -14.68
N ASP A 123 5.89 3.78 -14.98
CA ASP A 123 6.59 4.78 -15.79
C ASP A 123 7.90 5.24 -15.13
N GLN A 124 7.99 5.15 -13.80
CA GLN A 124 9.20 5.42 -13.01
C GLN A 124 10.12 4.19 -12.84
N GLY A 125 9.84 3.07 -13.50
CA GLY A 125 10.60 1.83 -13.37
C GLY A 125 10.42 1.11 -12.03
N GLN A 126 9.39 1.48 -11.25
CA GLN A 126 9.09 0.90 -9.95
C GLN A 126 8.11 -0.27 -10.09
N ARG A 127 8.50 -1.41 -9.52
CA ARG A 127 7.63 -2.58 -9.41
C ARG A 127 6.76 -2.44 -8.17
N ALA A 128 5.45 -2.59 -8.35
CA ALA A 128 4.50 -2.42 -7.28
C ALA A 128 3.31 -3.37 -7.39
N THR A 129 2.85 -3.83 -6.23
CA THR A 129 1.66 -4.65 -6.07
C THR A 129 0.82 -4.10 -4.93
N GLY A 130 -0.50 -4.02 -5.12
CA GLY A 130 -1.40 -3.56 -4.07
C GLY A 130 -2.75 -4.26 -4.10
N THR A 131 -3.36 -4.37 -2.94
CA THR A 131 -4.79 -4.73 -2.87
C THR A 131 -5.63 -3.56 -3.36
N VAL A 132 -6.73 -3.79 -4.06
CA VAL A 132 -7.59 -2.73 -4.63
C VAL A 132 -9.01 -2.93 -4.15
N ARG A 133 -9.70 -1.85 -3.79
CA ARG A 133 -11.15 -1.91 -3.52
C ARG A 133 -11.91 -2.09 -4.83
N ASP A 134 -12.96 -2.90 -4.82
CA ASP A 134 -13.79 -3.14 -6.01
C ASP A 134 -14.27 -1.84 -6.68
N ASN A 135 -14.66 -0.83 -5.91
CA ASN A 135 -15.09 0.47 -6.43
C ASN A 135 -13.97 1.34 -7.05
N ARG A 136 -12.71 0.87 -7.02
CA ARG A 136 -11.54 1.54 -7.61
C ARG A 136 -10.95 0.80 -8.81
N THR A 137 -11.63 -0.25 -9.27
CA THR A 137 -11.21 -1.03 -10.45
C THR A 137 -11.51 -0.33 -11.78
N ARG A 138 -12.27 0.78 -11.77
CA ARG A 138 -12.61 1.79 -12.81
C ARG A 138 -12.86 1.31 -14.26
N LYS A 139 -12.01 0.46 -14.83
CA LYS A 139 -12.01 -0.02 -16.22
C LYS A 139 -11.96 -1.55 -16.38
N CYS A 140 -11.81 -2.32 -15.30
CA CYS A 140 -11.75 -3.78 -15.38
C CYS A 140 -13.11 -4.41 -15.03
N PRO A 141 -13.89 -4.90 -16.01
CA PRO A 141 -15.19 -5.52 -15.78
C PRO A 141 -15.03 -6.94 -15.21
N PHE A 142 -14.63 -7.05 -13.95
CA PHE A 142 -14.80 -8.29 -13.23
C PHE A 142 -16.28 -8.62 -13.04
N SER A 143 -16.60 -9.90 -12.81
CA SER A 143 -17.94 -10.32 -12.43
C SER A 143 -18.49 -9.50 -11.25
N ASP A 144 -19.80 -9.28 -11.23
CA ASP A 144 -20.48 -8.56 -10.14
C ASP A 144 -20.09 -9.16 -8.78
N THR A 145 -19.72 -8.31 -7.83
CA THR A 145 -19.20 -8.74 -6.52
C THR A 145 -20.21 -9.62 -5.76
N LYS A 146 -21.53 -9.43 -5.92
CA LYS A 146 -22.54 -10.27 -5.25
C LYS A 146 -22.59 -11.68 -5.84
N ILE A 147 -22.38 -11.81 -7.14
CA ILE A 147 -22.29 -13.12 -7.82
C ILE A 147 -20.97 -13.78 -7.45
N PHE A 148 -19.86 -13.03 -7.52
CA PHE A 148 -18.52 -13.54 -7.24
C PHE A 148 -18.37 -14.05 -5.80
N LYS A 149 -18.97 -13.37 -4.81
CA LYS A 149 -18.97 -13.81 -3.40
C LYS A 149 -19.63 -15.17 -3.16
N LYS A 150 -20.51 -15.62 -4.06
CA LYS A 150 -21.19 -16.92 -3.97
C LYS A 150 -20.37 -18.06 -4.59
N LYS A 151 -19.26 -17.73 -5.27
CA LYS A 151 -18.36 -18.73 -5.83
C LYS A 151 -17.63 -19.49 -4.73
N GLU A 152 -17.16 -20.67 -5.07
CA GLU A 152 -16.36 -21.47 -4.16
C GLU A 152 -15.04 -20.77 -3.80
N ARG A 153 -14.51 -21.09 -2.62
CA ARG A 153 -13.22 -20.59 -2.18
C ARG A 153 -12.13 -21.07 -3.13
N GLY A 154 -11.30 -20.16 -3.60
CA GLY A 154 -10.26 -20.42 -4.60
C GLY A 154 -10.69 -20.11 -6.03
N TYR A 155 -11.98 -19.87 -6.30
CA TYR A 155 -12.41 -19.34 -7.60
C TYR A 155 -11.75 -17.98 -7.85
N TRP A 156 -11.24 -17.76 -9.07
CA TRP A 156 -10.51 -16.56 -9.42
C TRP A 156 -10.78 -16.12 -10.87
N GLU A 157 -10.58 -14.84 -11.10
CA GLU A 157 -10.66 -14.16 -12.39
C GLU A 157 -9.44 -13.22 -12.50
N HIS A 158 -9.00 -12.95 -13.72
CA HIS A 158 -7.94 -11.97 -13.96
C HIS A 158 -8.34 -11.07 -15.13
N MET A 159 -7.74 -9.88 -15.15
CA MET A 159 -7.85 -8.93 -16.25
C MET A 159 -6.49 -8.30 -16.46
N TYR A 160 -6.04 -8.20 -17.71
CA TYR A 160 -4.85 -7.46 -18.06
C TYR A 160 -5.25 -6.20 -18.82
N ASP A 161 -4.89 -5.04 -18.29
CA ASP A 161 -5.04 -3.76 -18.97
C ASP A 161 -3.80 -3.58 -19.86
N GLU A 162 -3.92 -3.83 -21.16
CA GLU A 162 -2.81 -3.73 -22.11
C GLU A 162 -2.27 -2.30 -22.20
N ASP A 163 -3.16 -1.30 -22.25
CA ASP A 163 -2.80 0.12 -22.38
C ASP A 163 -1.90 0.60 -21.24
N SER A 164 -2.19 0.16 -20.02
CA SER A 164 -1.41 0.53 -18.83
C SER A 164 -0.43 -0.56 -18.40
N SER A 165 -0.46 -1.71 -19.07
CA SER A 165 0.27 -2.93 -18.73
C SER A 165 0.16 -3.29 -17.24
N LEU A 166 -1.08 -3.36 -16.75
CA LEU A 166 -1.41 -3.68 -15.36
C LEU A 166 -2.19 -5.00 -15.31
N LEU A 167 -1.74 -5.91 -14.44
CA LEU A 167 -2.45 -7.16 -14.15
C LEU A 167 -3.33 -6.97 -12.92
N PHE A 168 -4.63 -7.21 -13.09
CA PHE A 168 -5.58 -7.33 -12.00
C PHE A 168 -5.95 -8.79 -11.79
N VAL A 169 -5.96 -9.23 -10.53
CA VAL A 169 -6.37 -10.57 -10.15
C VAL A 169 -7.40 -10.47 -9.04
N ARG A 170 -8.52 -11.17 -9.20
CA ARG A 170 -9.57 -11.28 -8.19
C ARG A 170 -9.75 -12.74 -7.82
N TRP A 171 -9.82 -13.04 -6.52
CA TRP A 171 -10.14 -14.38 -6.06
C TRP A 171 -11.05 -14.37 -4.84
N GLN A 172 -11.81 -15.45 -4.69
CA GLN A 172 -12.69 -15.65 -3.56
C GLN A 172 -11.95 -16.40 -2.46
N ASP A 173 -11.83 -15.77 -1.30
CA ASP A 173 -11.33 -16.40 -0.08
C ASP A 173 -12.45 -16.42 1.00
N ASN A 174 -12.14 -16.09 2.26
CA ASN A 174 -13.17 -15.76 3.26
C ASN A 174 -14.00 -14.55 2.81
N ASN A 175 -13.38 -13.66 2.03
CA ASN A 175 -14.01 -12.56 1.31
C ASN A 175 -13.36 -12.45 -0.08
N THR A 176 -14.04 -11.76 -0.99
CA THR A 176 -13.46 -11.40 -2.28
C THR A 176 -12.26 -10.47 -2.08
N VAL A 177 -11.14 -10.81 -2.70
CA VAL A 177 -9.93 -10.00 -2.72
C VAL A 177 -9.62 -9.64 -4.17
N THR A 178 -9.34 -8.37 -4.41
CA THR A 178 -8.84 -7.87 -5.70
C THR A 178 -7.45 -7.29 -5.48
N MET A 179 -6.51 -7.64 -6.35
CA MET A 179 -5.13 -7.18 -6.34
C MET A 179 -4.77 -6.63 -7.72
N VAL A 180 -3.83 -5.68 -7.75
CA VAL A 180 -3.21 -5.16 -8.97
C VAL A 180 -1.70 -5.25 -8.85
N SER A 181 -1.03 -5.61 -9.95
CA SER A 181 0.43 -5.57 -10.10
C SER A 181 0.79 -4.88 -11.41
N ASN A 182 1.87 -4.10 -11.42
CA ASN A 182 2.37 -3.43 -12.63
C ASN A 182 3.55 -4.14 -13.29
N TYR A 183 3.98 -5.28 -12.76
CA TYR A 183 5.14 -6.01 -13.26
C TYR A 183 4.94 -7.54 -13.32
N ASP A 184 3.98 -8.09 -12.57
CA ASP A 184 3.68 -9.52 -12.63
C ASP A 184 2.91 -9.89 -13.89
N THR A 185 2.99 -11.18 -14.23
CA THR A 185 2.17 -11.82 -15.24
C THR A 185 1.35 -12.95 -14.61
N LEU A 186 0.39 -13.50 -15.35
CA LEU A 186 -0.49 -14.53 -14.81
C LEU A 186 0.25 -15.85 -14.49
N GLU A 187 1.25 -16.19 -15.31
CA GLU A 187 1.96 -17.45 -15.24
C GLU A 187 3.38 -17.27 -14.66
N PRO A 188 3.95 -18.29 -13.99
CA PRO A 188 3.35 -19.60 -13.71
C PRO A 188 2.40 -19.57 -12.50
N MET A 189 1.24 -20.20 -12.64
CA MET A 189 0.33 -20.39 -11.52
C MET A 189 0.84 -21.44 -10.51
N LYS A 190 0.65 -21.16 -9.22
CA LYS A 190 1.04 -22.05 -8.12
C LYS A 190 -0.16 -22.36 -7.23
N ARG A 191 -0.30 -23.63 -6.82
CA ARG A 191 -1.24 -24.01 -5.76
C ARG A 191 -0.64 -23.66 -4.41
N VAL A 192 -1.42 -22.98 -3.58
CA VAL A 192 -1.04 -22.62 -2.21
C VAL A 192 -2.01 -23.23 -1.22
N LYS A 193 -1.51 -23.72 -0.09
CA LYS A 193 -2.35 -24.13 1.05
C LYS A 193 -2.64 -22.89 1.89
N ARG A 194 -3.91 -22.66 2.20
CA ARG A 194 -4.35 -21.53 3.01
C ARG A 194 -5.32 -22.01 4.07
N TRP A 195 -5.06 -21.60 5.31
CA TRP A 195 -5.90 -21.91 6.46
C TRP A 195 -7.39 -21.61 6.19
N SER A 196 -8.24 -22.58 6.48
CA SER A 196 -9.70 -22.49 6.44
C SER A 196 -10.25 -22.49 7.85
N SER A 197 -11.02 -21.45 8.21
CA SER A 197 -11.76 -21.47 9.48
C SER A 197 -12.84 -22.55 9.51
N ILE A 198 -13.45 -22.84 8.35
CA ILE A 198 -14.51 -23.85 8.20
C ILE A 198 -13.93 -25.25 8.32
N ALA A 199 -12.84 -25.52 7.61
CA ALA A 199 -12.22 -26.86 7.62
C ALA A 199 -11.20 -27.06 8.76
N LYS A 200 -10.82 -25.98 9.46
CA LYS A 200 -9.74 -25.95 10.47
C LYS A 200 -8.43 -26.55 9.97
N GLN A 201 -8.14 -26.35 8.67
CA GLN A 201 -6.92 -26.78 7.97
C GLN A 201 -6.65 -25.85 6.79
#